data_AF-A0A962Z9F6-F1
#
_entry.id   AF-A0A962Z9F6-F1
#
_cell.length_a   1.000
_cell.length_b   1.000
_cell.length_c   1.000
_cell.angle_alpha   90.00
_cell.angle_beta   90.00
_cell.angle_gamma   90.00
#
_symmetry.space_group_name_H-M   'P 1'
#
loop_
_entity.id
_entity.type
_entity.pdbx_description
1 polymer ?
#
loop_
_entity_poly.entity_id
_entity_poly.type
_entity_poly.pdbx_seq_one_letter_code
_entity_poly.pdbx_strand_id
1 'polypeptide(L)'
;MRLAERGPEWCTRALRGEGLGLRLGPFRVRARSSIAALGRDLFELYGEHPLLDADEVCDFDVELEPAGGIRRIWHPQATFRSDGWAPFHPLPIDQV
;
A
#
# COMPACT_ATOMS: atom_id res chain seq x y z
N MET A 1 12.25 6.27 -12.48
CA MET A 1 12.97 5.87 -11.25
C MET A 1 12.37 4.56 -10.74
N ARG A 2 13.15 3.60 -10.26
CA ARG A 2 12.62 2.33 -9.70
C ARG A 2 12.44 2.40 -8.19
N LEU A 3 11.59 1.54 -7.63
CA LEU A 3 11.38 1.46 -6.18
C LEU A 3 12.67 1.07 -5.44
N ALA A 4 13.43 0.10 -5.96
CA ALA A 4 14.68 -0.40 -5.39
C ALA A 4 15.71 0.72 -5.17
N GLU A 5 15.72 1.75 -6.03
CA GLU A 5 16.62 2.89 -5.96
C GLU A 5 16.34 3.81 -4.74
N ARG A 6 15.19 3.67 -4.08
CA ARG A 6 14.82 4.46 -2.88
C ARG A 6 15.01 3.72 -1.56
N GLY A 7 15.06 2.40 -1.58
CA GLY A 7 15.20 1.55 -0.41
C GLY A 7 13.89 1.28 0.37
N PRO A 8 13.90 0.28 1.25
CA PRO A 8 12.69 -0.21 1.94
C PRO A 8 12.12 0.78 2.96
N GLU A 9 12.97 1.53 3.68
CA GLU A 9 12.50 2.52 4.66
C GLU A 9 11.75 3.68 4.00
N TRP A 10 12.23 4.10 2.82
CA TRP A 10 11.54 5.09 2.02
C TRP A 10 10.16 4.58 1.57
N CYS A 11 10.08 3.32 1.15
CA CYS A 11 8.82 2.67 0.76
C CYS A 11 7.79 2.73 1.89
N THR A 12 8.16 2.31 3.10
CA THR A 12 7.28 2.36 4.28
C THR A 12 6.85 3.79 4.61
N ARG A 13 7.74 4.77 4.47
CA ARG A 13 7.40 6.19 4.71
C ARG A 13 6.47 6.76 3.63
N ALA A 14 6.68 6.40 2.37
CA ALA A 14 5.84 6.83 1.26
C ALA A 14 4.40 6.34 1.43
N LEU A 15 4.23 5.07 1.80
CA LEU A 15 2.91 4.47 2.07
C LEU A 15 2.13 5.20 3.18
N ARG A 16 2.82 5.70 4.21
CA ARG A 16 2.20 6.43 5.33
C ARG A 16 1.86 7.88 5.02
N GLY A 17 2.46 8.43 3.95
CA GLY A 17 2.28 9.82 3.54
C GLY A 17 1.23 9.95 2.43
N GLU A 18 1.60 10.68 1.39
CA GLU A 18 0.74 10.93 0.21
C GLU A 18 0.49 9.66 -0.64
N GLY A 19 1.29 8.61 -0.43
CA GLY A 19 1.15 7.31 -1.08
C GLY A 19 2.37 6.91 -1.90
N LEU A 20 2.49 5.61 -2.12
CA LEU A 20 3.48 5.00 -2.99
C LEU A 20 2.87 4.79 -4.38
N GLY A 21 3.32 5.56 -5.35
CA GLY A 21 2.94 5.37 -6.75
C GLY A 21 3.82 4.32 -7.43
N LEU A 22 3.22 3.26 -7.98
CA LEU A 22 3.90 2.21 -8.73
C LEU A 22 3.25 1.99 -10.09
N ARG A 23 4.09 1.73 -11.09
CA ARG A 23 3.67 1.20 -12.38
C ARG A 23 3.76 -0.31 -12.38
N LEU A 24 2.62 -0.98 -12.29
CA LEU A 24 2.48 -2.43 -12.30
C LEU A 24 2.02 -2.88 -13.69
N GLY A 25 2.97 -2.95 -14.62
CA GLY A 25 2.68 -3.22 -16.04
C GLY A 25 1.89 -2.05 -16.67
N PRO A 26 0.68 -2.28 -17.22
CA PRO A 26 -0.12 -1.22 -17.82
C PRO A 26 -0.79 -0.31 -16.78
N PHE A 27 -0.85 -0.74 -15.53
CA PHE A 27 -1.59 -0.05 -14.48
C PHE A 27 -0.71 0.88 -13.66
N ARG A 28 -1.25 2.05 -13.33
CA ARG A 28 -0.69 3.03 -12.40
C ARG A 28 -1.47 2.93 -11.09
N VAL A 29 -0.80 2.48 -10.04
CA VAL A 29 -1.42 2.26 -8.73
C VAL A 29 -0.79 3.21 -7.73
N ARG A 30 -1.61 3.90 -6.93
CA ARG A 30 -1.17 4.62 -5.75
C ARG A 30 -1.64 3.87 -4.52
N ALA A 31 -0.70 3.42 -3.69
CA ALA A 31 -1.00 2.69 -2.47
C ALA A 31 -0.76 3.56 -1.23
N ARG A 32 -1.65 3.49 -0.25
CA ARG A 32 -1.48 4.08 1.10
C ARG A 32 -1.70 3.02 2.18
N SER A 33 -0.90 3.08 3.22
CA SER A 33 -1.03 2.17 4.37
C SER A 33 -0.23 2.63 5.58
N SER A 34 -0.80 2.50 6.78
CA SER A 34 -0.05 2.55 8.03
C SER A 34 0.57 1.22 8.47
N ILE A 35 0.26 0.10 7.80
CA ILE A 35 0.78 -1.24 8.11
C ILE A 35 2.26 -1.31 7.73
N ALA A 36 3.14 -1.40 8.75
CA ALA A 36 4.58 -1.36 8.56
C ALA A 36 5.11 -2.48 7.65
N ALA A 37 4.58 -3.71 7.81
CA ALA A 37 5.01 -4.88 7.07
C ALA A 37 4.81 -4.71 5.55
N LEU A 38 3.70 -4.07 5.14
CA LEU A 38 3.36 -3.86 3.74
C LEU A 38 4.47 -3.12 2.98
N GLY A 39 5.13 -2.13 3.60
CA GLY A 39 6.22 -1.40 2.94
C GLY A 39 7.42 -2.28 2.61
N ARG A 40 7.75 -3.22 3.50
CA ARG A 40 8.81 -4.18 3.24
C ARG A 40 8.40 -5.17 2.16
N ASP A 41 7.19 -5.70 2.26
CA ASP A 41 6.71 -6.74 1.34
C ASP A 41 6.56 -6.18 -0.08
N LEU A 42 6.03 -4.95 -0.24
CA LEU A 42 5.97 -4.27 -1.54
C LEU A 42 7.36 -3.96 -2.10
N PHE A 43 8.33 -3.60 -1.25
CA PHE A 43 9.70 -3.39 -1.68
C PHE A 43 10.33 -4.68 -2.22
N GLU A 44 10.14 -5.80 -1.51
CA GLU A 44 10.68 -7.10 -1.91
C GLU A 44 10.04 -7.61 -3.21
N LEU A 45 8.72 -7.49 -3.34
CA LEU A 45 7.98 -7.97 -4.52
C LEU A 45 8.13 -7.07 -5.74
N TYR A 46 8.17 -5.74 -5.53
CA TYR A 46 8.05 -4.75 -6.61
C TYR A 46 9.26 -3.82 -6.74
N GLY A 47 10.41 -4.16 -6.14
CA GLY A 47 11.63 -3.33 -6.18
C GLY A 47 12.02 -2.87 -7.59
N GLU A 48 11.91 -3.74 -8.59
CA GLU A 48 12.28 -3.41 -9.98
C GLU A 48 11.22 -2.60 -10.75
N HIS A 49 10.05 -2.35 -10.16
CA HIS A 49 8.98 -1.63 -10.81
C HIS A 49 9.23 -0.12 -10.79
N PRO A 50 8.84 0.61 -11.86
CA PRO A 50 8.93 2.06 -11.89
C PRO A 50 8.02 2.68 -10.84
N LEU A 51 8.51 3.71 -10.17
CA LEU A 51 7.71 4.66 -9.42
C LEU A 51 6.95 5.57 -10.38
N LEU A 52 5.77 6.01 -9.96
CA LEU A 52 5.03 7.06 -10.66
C LEU A 52 5.56 8.43 -10.25
N ASP A 53 5.56 9.37 -11.20
CA ASP A 53 5.80 10.78 -10.90
C ASP A 53 4.61 11.39 -10.14
N ALA A 54 4.85 12.48 -9.41
CA ALA A 54 3.85 13.07 -8.51
C ALA A 54 2.61 13.60 -9.24
N ASP A 55 2.77 14.00 -10.49
CA ASP A 55 1.73 14.54 -11.38
C ASP A 55 1.07 13.48 -12.26
N GLU A 56 1.51 12.21 -12.21
CA GLU A 56 0.85 11.14 -12.95
C GLU A 56 -0.50 10.76 -12.32
N VAL A 57 -1.52 10.66 -13.19
CA VAL A 57 -2.83 10.13 -12.86
C VAL A 57 -2.72 8.62 -12.59
N CYS A 58 -3.38 8.14 -11.55
CA CYS A 58 -3.43 6.72 -11.21
C CYS A 58 -4.73 6.10 -11.71
N ASP A 59 -4.65 4.86 -12.16
CA ASP A 59 -5.81 4.05 -12.55
C ASP A 59 -6.53 3.51 -11.31
N PHE A 60 -5.76 3.23 -10.24
CA PHE A 60 -6.29 2.77 -8.95
C PHE A 60 -5.63 3.51 -7.80
N ASP A 61 -6.44 4.11 -6.94
CA ASP A 61 -5.99 4.61 -5.64
C ASP A 61 -6.44 3.63 -4.55
N VAL A 62 -5.49 2.93 -3.92
CA VAL A 62 -5.77 1.86 -2.96
C VAL A 62 -5.26 2.19 -1.57
N GLU A 63 -6.05 1.82 -0.57
CA GLU A 63 -5.71 1.97 0.85
C GLU A 63 -5.82 0.62 1.54
N LEU A 64 -4.81 0.26 2.32
CA LEU A 64 -4.86 -0.90 3.22
C LEU A 64 -4.54 -0.43 4.64
N GLU A 65 -5.56 -0.31 5.48
CA GLU A 65 -5.41 0.25 6.82
C GLU A 65 -5.82 -0.75 7.90
N PRO A 66 -5.14 -0.78 9.07
CA PRO A 66 -5.61 -1.55 10.21
C PRO A 66 -7.04 -1.14 10.58
N ALA A 67 -7.87 -2.12 10.90
CA ALA A 67 -9.19 -1.89 11.45
C ALA A 67 -9.06 -1.14 12.79
N GLY A 68 -9.88 -0.12 12.99
CA GLY A 68 -9.90 0.67 14.21
C GLY A 68 -10.48 -0.09 15.42
N GLY A 69 -10.33 0.51 16.60
CA GLY A 69 -10.95 0.03 17.84
C GLY A 69 -10.31 -1.25 18.41
N ILE A 70 -11.12 -2.06 19.10
CA ILE A 70 -10.68 -3.29 19.78
C ILE A 70 -10.04 -4.29 18.80
N ARG A 71 -10.49 -4.30 17.54
CA ARG A 71 -9.99 -5.15 16.46
C ARG A 71 -8.57 -4.81 16.01
N ARG A 72 -7.94 -3.76 16.55
CA ARG A 72 -6.53 -3.46 16.34
C ARG A 72 -5.61 -4.33 17.21
N ILE A 73 -6.11 -4.84 18.33
CA ILE A 73 -5.33 -5.58 19.34
C ILE A 73 -5.78 -7.04 19.39
N TRP A 74 -7.09 -7.28 19.35
CA TRP A 74 -7.66 -8.62 19.41
C TRP A 74 -8.14 -9.03 18.01
N HIS A 75 -7.47 -10.01 17.41
CA HIS A 75 -7.60 -10.41 16.00
C HIS A 75 -7.46 -9.22 15.02
N PRO A 76 -6.23 -8.70 14.83
CA PRO A 76 -5.94 -7.61 13.91
C PRO A 76 -6.53 -7.85 12.52
N GLN A 77 -7.36 -6.92 12.05
CA GLN A 77 -7.91 -6.91 10.70
C GLN A 77 -7.42 -5.69 9.92
N ALA A 78 -7.49 -5.73 8.59
CA ALA A 78 -7.26 -4.63 7.69
C ALA A 78 -8.49 -4.38 6.83
N THR A 79 -8.75 -3.11 6.54
CA THR A 79 -9.75 -2.67 5.56
C THR A 79 -9.03 -2.31 4.28
N PHE A 80 -9.46 -2.93 3.17
CA PHE A 80 -9.03 -2.55 1.83
C PHE A 80 -10.04 -1.56 1.24
N ARG A 81 -9.54 -0.48 0.65
CA ARG A 81 -10.33 0.45 -0.16
C ARG A 81 -9.69 0.62 -1.54
N SER A 82 -10.52 0.78 -2.56
CA SER A 82 -10.15 1.26 -3.89
C SER A 82 -11.01 2.48 -4.19
N ASP A 83 -10.37 3.60 -4.50
CA ASP A 83 -11.00 4.87 -4.87
C ASP A 83 -12.02 5.35 -3.82
N GLY A 84 -11.66 5.13 -2.55
CA GLY A 84 -12.49 5.45 -1.38
C GLY A 84 -13.60 4.43 -1.07
N TRP A 85 -13.86 3.47 -1.96
CA TRP A 85 -14.85 2.42 -1.77
C TRP A 85 -14.24 1.15 -1.17
N ALA A 86 -14.95 0.52 -0.22
CA ALA A 86 -14.51 -0.73 0.42
C ALA A 86 -15.25 -1.94 -0.19
N PRO A 87 -14.68 -2.64 -1.18
CA PRO A 87 -15.32 -3.80 -1.83
C PRO A 87 -15.47 -5.02 -0.92
N PHE A 88 -14.62 -5.13 0.10
CA PHE A 88 -14.52 -6.30 0.95
C PHE A 88 -14.84 -5.95 2.40
N HIS A 89 -15.34 -6.92 3.15
CA HIS A 89 -15.34 -6.83 4.60
C HIS A 89 -13.90 -6.81 5.14
N PRO A 90 -13.64 -6.20 6.31
CA PRO A 90 -12.32 -6.24 6.92
C PRO A 90 -11.80 -7.68 7.07
N LEU A 91 -10.58 -7.91 6.59
CA LEU A 91 -9.93 -9.23 6.58
C LEU A 91 -8.83 -9.28 7.65
N PRO A 92 -8.55 -10.43 8.30
CA PRO A 92 -7.39 -10.57 9.17
C PRO A 92 -6.09 -10.09 8.50
N ILE A 93 -5.24 -9.35 9.22
CA ILE A 93 -3.92 -8.91 8.72
C ILE A 93 -3.02 -10.12 8.46
N ASP A 94 -3.14 -11.12 9.33
CA ASP A 94 -2.37 -12.35 9.25
C ASP A 94 -3.18 -13.36 8.42
N GLN A 95 -3.01 -13.33 7.10
CA GLN A 95 -3.51 -14.39 6.21
C GLN A 95 -2.41 -15.46 6.08
N VAL A 96 -2.33 -16.35 7.07
CA VAL A 96 -1.50 -17.57 6.98
C VAL A 96 -2.36 -18.73 6.51
#